data_AF-A0A7S2D6Q3-F1
#
_entry.id   AF-A0A7S2D6Q3-F1
#
_cell.length_a   1.000
_cell.length_b   1.000
_cell.length_c   1.000
_cell.angle_alpha   90.00
_cell.angle_beta   90.00
_cell.angle_gamma   90.00
#
_symmetry.space_group_name_H-M   'P 1'
#
loop_
_entity.id
_entity.type
_entity.pdbx_description
1 polymer ?
#
loop_
_entity_poly.entity_id
_entity_poly.type
_entity_poly.pdbx_seq_one_letter_code
_entity_poly.pdbx_strand_id
1 'polypeptide(L)'
;PLFVGVSCPQGGGKTTLVDSLVGLFADQGLSCAAMSLDDFYLTHADQLAVKESNSGNRLLELRGNPGTHDMSLALRTVESLRDGEPHDEHAIPRYDKSCFGGKGDRFPADQWSRLVGTPDVVLFEAWCFGFSAVDESELTDRDLIPINALLDEGGDYAKLHAMMGAWIVIQIESPKVVYRWREQAEVALRENGRGGMSETELTDFVSRYMPAYAHYLPGLYADSAGYSPLYIQIDDNRNPLQMK
;
A
#
# COMPACT_ATOMS: atom_id res chain seq x y z
N PRO A 1 -5.91 17.21 -10.12
CA PRO A 1 -4.99 16.08 -10.40
C PRO A 1 -5.74 14.81 -10.88
N LEU A 2 -5.17 14.06 -11.82
CA LEU A 2 -5.54 12.66 -12.06
C LEU A 2 -4.89 11.79 -10.98
N PHE A 3 -5.70 11.14 -10.16
CA PHE A 3 -5.21 10.14 -9.20
C PHE A 3 -5.10 8.78 -9.87
N VAL A 4 -3.91 8.20 -9.84
CA VAL A 4 -3.61 6.86 -10.39
C VAL A 4 -3.31 5.93 -9.23
N GLY A 5 -4.21 4.98 -9.00
CA GLY A 5 -4.00 3.92 -8.00
C GLY A 5 -3.03 2.88 -8.54
N VAL A 6 -1.97 2.59 -7.79
CA VAL A 6 -0.96 1.58 -8.15
C VAL A 6 -1.04 0.43 -7.14
N SER A 7 -1.63 -0.68 -7.56
CA SER A 7 -1.66 -1.91 -6.76
C SER A 7 -0.50 -2.81 -7.14
N CYS A 8 0.36 -3.16 -6.18
CA CYS A 8 1.44 -4.08 -6.46
C CYS A 8 1.94 -4.83 -5.21
N PRO A 9 2.15 -6.16 -5.30
CA PRO A 9 2.61 -6.95 -4.16
C PRO A 9 3.90 -6.44 -3.51
N GLN A 10 4.10 -6.82 -2.24
CA GLN A 10 5.31 -6.48 -1.51
C GLN A 10 6.56 -7.02 -2.23
N GLY A 11 7.58 -6.17 -2.39
CA GLY A 11 8.79 -6.55 -3.11
C GLY A 11 8.66 -6.60 -4.64
N GLY A 12 7.47 -6.34 -5.20
CA GLY A 12 7.21 -6.35 -6.66
C GLY A 12 7.74 -5.12 -7.42
N GLY A 13 8.52 -4.24 -6.78
CA GLY A 13 9.16 -3.10 -7.45
C GLY A 13 8.36 -1.79 -7.47
N LYS A 14 7.38 -1.62 -6.57
CA LYS A 14 6.53 -0.40 -6.49
C LYS A 14 7.28 0.91 -6.51
N THR A 15 8.22 1.08 -5.58
CA THR A 15 9.02 2.32 -5.48
C THR A 15 9.74 2.60 -6.79
N THR A 16 10.39 1.60 -7.37
CA THR A 16 11.08 1.73 -8.66
C THR A 16 10.13 2.11 -9.80
N LEU A 17 8.96 1.49 -9.87
CA LEU A 17 7.93 1.81 -10.88
C LEU A 17 7.44 3.25 -10.72
N VAL A 18 7.07 3.65 -9.50
CA VAL A 18 6.55 4.99 -9.19
C VAL A 18 7.60 6.06 -9.48
N ASP A 19 8.84 5.87 -9.04
CA ASP A 19 9.94 6.81 -9.29
C ASP A 19 10.20 6.98 -10.79
N SER A 20 10.14 5.87 -11.55
CA SER A 20 10.30 5.91 -13.01
C SER A 20 9.14 6.67 -13.68
N LEU A 21 7.90 6.43 -13.24
CA LEU A 21 6.73 7.13 -13.78
C LEU A 21 6.75 8.63 -13.47
N VAL A 22 7.18 9.03 -12.26
CA VAL A 22 7.37 10.45 -11.91
C VAL A 22 8.36 11.11 -12.89
N GLY A 23 9.49 10.46 -13.17
CA GLY A 23 10.47 10.96 -14.14
C GLY A 23 9.90 11.06 -15.56
N LEU A 24 9.18 10.03 -16.01
CA LEU A 24 8.57 10.00 -17.34
C LEU A 24 7.49 11.09 -17.51
N PHE A 25 6.68 11.35 -16.49
CA PHE A 25 5.72 12.47 -16.54
C PHE A 25 6.43 13.83 -16.61
N ALA A 26 7.50 14.00 -15.84
CA ALA A 26 8.31 15.22 -15.90
C ALA A 26 8.92 15.44 -17.29
N ASP A 27 9.40 14.38 -17.96
CA ASP A 27 9.91 14.44 -19.34
C ASP A 27 8.82 14.83 -20.37
N GLN A 28 7.55 14.60 -20.05
CA GLN A 28 6.39 15.07 -20.84
C GLN A 28 5.91 16.47 -20.45
N GLY A 29 6.59 17.14 -19.51
CA GLY A 29 6.22 18.46 -19.01
C GLY A 29 5.04 18.45 -18.02
N LEU A 30 4.71 17.28 -17.45
CA LEU A 30 3.65 17.12 -16.46
C LEU A 30 4.23 17.06 -15.04
N SER A 31 3.56 17.73 -14.12
CA SER A 31 3.88 17.64 -12.69
C SER A 31 3.26 16.37 -12.09
N CYS A 32 4.08 15.57 -11.43
CA CYS A 32 3.65 14.31 -10.81
C CYS A 32 4.11 14.24 -9.36
N ALA A 33 3.17 13.97 -8.46
CA ALA A 33 3.46 13.63 -7.07
C ALA A 33 3.29 12.11 -6.85
N ALA A 34 4.02 11.58 -5.86
CA ALA A 34 3.92 10.19 -5.44
C ALA A 34 3.53 10.13 -3.95
N MET A 35 2.61 9.22 -3.64
CA MET A 35 2.13 8.95 -2.29
C MET A 35 2.12 7.44 -2.04
N SER A 36 2.49 7.03 -0.83
CA SER A 36 2.45 5.65 -0.37
C SER A 36 1.40 5.49 0.72
N LEU A 37 0.60 4.42 0.69
CA LEU A 37 -0.34 4.15 1.78
C LEU A 37 0.41 3.86 3.10
N ASP A 38 1.65 3.39 3.01
CA ASP A 38 2.49 3.17 4.19
C ASP A 38 2.81 4.48 4.95
N ASP A 39 2.78 5.65 4.30
CA ASP A 39 2.95 6.94 4.99
C ASP A 39 1.73 7.29 5.88
N PHE A 40 0.60 6.61 5.65
CA PHE A 40 -0.65 6.75 6.39
C PHE A 40 -0.85 5.64 7.43
N TYR A 41 0.18 4.89 7.80
CA TYR A 41 0.06 4.03 8.99
C TYR A 41 -0.42 4.84 10.20
N LEU A 42 -1.16 4.16 11.07
CA LEU A 42 -1.54 4.67 12.39
C LEU A 42 -0.29 5.07 13.18
N THR A 43 -0.43 6.03 14.09
CA THR A 43 0.65 6.31 15.04
C THR A 43 0.98 5.05 15.85
N HIS A 44 2.17 4.97 16.43
CA HIS A 44 2.54 3.84 17.27
C HIS A 44 1.52 3.63 18.41
N ALA A 45 1.05 4.73 19.02
CA ALA A 45 0.03 4.67 20.06
C ALA A 45 -1.29 4.07 19.56
N ASP A 46 -1.78 4.51 18.40
CA ASP A 46 -3.02 4.00 17.82
C ASP A 46 -2.88 2.54 17.35
N GLN A 47 -1.72 2.16 16.82
CA GLN A 47 -1.42 0.77 16.47
C GLN A 47 -1.43 -0.15 17.71
N LEU A 48 -0.99 0.32 18.87
CA LEU A 48 -1.12 -0.43 20.13
C LEU A 48 -2.59 -0.60 20.54
N ALA A 49 -3.42 0.43 20.35
CA ALA A 49 -4.85 0.36 20.63
C ALA A 49 -5.57 -0.64 19.69
N VAL A 50 -5.19 -0.67 18.40
CA VAL A 50 -5.68 -1.68 17.44
C VAL A 50 -5.28 -3.09 17.88
N LYS A 51 -4.01 -3.29 18.26
CA LYS A 51 -3.54 -4.58 18.79
C LYS A 51 -4.33 -5.02 20.01
N GLU A 52 -4.57 -4.12 20.97
CA GLU A 52 -5.29 -4.44 22.21
C GLU A 52 -6.76 -4.81 21.93
N SER A 53 -7.43 -4.02 21.06
CA SER A 53 -8.84 -4.24 20.70
C SER A 53 -9.05 -5.51 19.86
N ASN A 54 -7.99 -6.02 19.23
CA ASN A 54 -7.99 -7.23 18.41
C ASN A 54 -7.07 -8.31 19.02
N SER A 55 -7.04 -8.42 20.35
CA SER A 55 -6.17 -9.38 21.05
C SER A 55 -6.38 -10.81 20.54
N GLY A 56 -5.28 -11.46 20.15
CA GLY A 56 -5.28 -12.79 19.53
C GLY A 56 -5.29 -12.80 18.01
N ASN A 57 -5.57 -11.68 17.35
CA ASN A 57 -5.48 -11.54 15.89
C ASN A 57 -4.03 -11.21 15.47
N ARG A 58 -3.37 -12.14 14.78
CA ARG A 58 -1.97 -11.96 14.38
C ARG A 58 -1.81 -10.96 13.24
N LEU A 59 -2.85 -10.72 12.44
CA LEU A 59 -2.80 -9.89 11.24
C LEU A 59 -2.91 -8.38 11.56
N LEU A 60 -3.46 -8.05 12.73
CA LEU A 60 -3.62 -6.67 13.23
C LEU A 60 -2.65 -6.32 14.37
N GLU A 61 -1.77 -7.25 14.77
CA GLU A 61 -0.79 -7.03 15.84
C GLU A 61 0.24 -5.95 15.50
N LEU A 62 0.60 -5.85 14.22
CA LEU A 62 1.63 -4.96 13.70
C LEU A 62 1.06 -4.18 12.51
N ARG A 63 1.68 -3.04 12.19
CA ARG A 63 1.33 -2.28 10.97
C ARG A 63 1.48 -3.15 9.72
N GLY A 64 0.54 -3.04 8.78
CA GLY A 64 0.61 -3.70 7.48
C GLY A 64 -0.74 -3.94 6.82
N ASN A 65 -1.62 -4.70 7.47
CA ASN A 65 -2.92 -5.07 6.92
C ASN A 65 -3.93 -3.91 6.94
N PRO A 66 -4.96 -3.93 6.07
CA PRO A 66 -6.09 -3.01 6.21
C PRO A 66 -6.61 -2.99 7.65
N GLY A 67 -6.87 -1.78 8.17
CA GLY A 67 -7.15 -1.55 9.60
C GLY A 67 -5.98 -1.05 10.41
N THR A 68 -4.78 -1.00 9.84
CA THR A 68 -3.59 -0.41 10.48
C THR A 68 -3.19 0.95 9.90
N HIS A 69 -4.07 1.53 9.08
CA HIS A 69 -3.87 2.83 8.44
C HIS A 69 -4.87 3.85 8.99
N ASP A 70 -4.45 5.11 9.09
CA ASP A 70 -5.30 6.25 9.39
C ASP A 70 -6.05 6.69 8.13
N MET A 71 -7.14 5.98 7.83
CA MET A 71 -7.93 6.22 6.63
C MET A 71 -8.60 7.58 6.63
N SER A 72 -8.92 8.12 7.80
CA SER A 72 -9.43 9.49 7.94
C SER A 72 -8.39 10.51 7.47
N LEU A 73 -7.11 10.33 7.81
CA LEU A 73 -6.02 11.17 7.30
C LEU A 73 -5.80 10.96 5.80
N ALA A 74 -5.80 9.72 5.31
CA ALA A 74 -5.64 9.41 3.89
C ALA A 74 -6.71 10.09 3.02
N LEU A 75 -7.98 9.94 3.38
CA LEU A 75 -9.10 10.56 2.66
C LEU A 75 -8.97 12.08 2.65
N ARG A 76 -8.72 12.72 3.80
CA ARG A 76 -8.56 14.17 3.87
C ARG A 76 -7.36 14.69 3.08
N THR A 77 -6.25 13.95 3.03
CA THR A 77 -5.09 14.35 2.21
C THR A 77 -5.42 14.27 0.72
N VAL A 78 -6.11 13.22 0.27
CA VAL A 78 -6.54 13.11 -1.13
C VAL A 78 -7.56 14.19 -1.48
N GLU A 79 -8.55 14.44 -0.61
CA GLU A 79 -9.53 15.53 -0.79
C GLU A 79 -8.84 16.90 -0.86
N SER A 80 -7.88 17.17 0.02
CA SER A 80 -7.11 18.41 0.00
C SER A 80 -6.36 18.60 -1.32
N LEU A 81 -5.74 17.55 -1.86
CA LEU A 81 -5.04 17.60 -3.15
C LEU A 81 -5.99 17.71 -4.34
N ARG A 82 -7.18 17.09 -4.26
CA ARG A 82 -8.19 17.11 -5.31
C ARG A 82 -8.84 18.48 -5.43
N ASP A 83 -9.18 19.08 -4.29
CA ASP A 83 -9.98 20.29 -4.18
C ASP A 83 -9.12 21.54 -3.93
N GLY A 84 -7.79 21.40 -3.95
CA GLY A 84 -6.83 22.47 -3.72
C GLY A 84 -6.75 23.50 -4.85
N GLU A 85 -6.34 24.71 -4.49
CA GLU A 85 -6.08 25.79 -5.44
C GLU A 85 -4.58 25.86 -5.83
N PRO A 86 -4.20 26.54 -6.94
CA PRO A 86 -2.83 26.55 -7.46
C PRO A 86 -1.73 27.06 -6.50
N HIS A 87 -2.09 27.72 -5.40
CA HIS A 87 -1.16 28.26 -4.41
C HIS A 87 -1.28 27.59 -3.04
N ASP A 88 -2.17 26.63 -2.89
CA ASP A 88 -2.34 25.91 -1.63
C ASP A 88 -1.12 25.03 -1.37
N GLU A 89 -0.84 24.85 -0.08
CA GLU A 89 0.19 23.92 0.38
C GLU A 89 -0.49 22.70 1.00
N HIS A 90 -0.18 21.53 0.46
CA HIS A 90 -0.71 20.25 0.89
C HIS A 90 0.33 19.52 1.72
N ALA A 91 -0.02 19.21 2.97
CA ALA A 91 0.81 18.41 3.84
C ALA A 91 0.55 16.91 3.60
N ILE A 92 1.59 16.19 3.20
CA ILE A 92 1.55 14.74 2.95
C ILE A 92 2.29 14.04 4.11
N PRO A 93 1.60 13.20 4.90
CA PRO A 93 2.19 12.48 6.01
C PRO A 93 3.44 11.71 5.62
N ARG A 94 4.31 11.48 6.60
CA ARG A 94 5.48 10.61 6.46
C ARG A 94 5.52 9.64 7.63
N TYR A 95 5.99 8.43 7.37
CA TYR A 95 6.11 7.40 8.40
C TYR A 95 7.55 6.92 8.59
N ASP A 96 8.03 6.91 9.83
CA ASP A 96 9.33 6.34 10.18
C ASP A 96 9.16 4.89 10.60
N LYS A 97 9.53 3.96 9.72
CA LYS A 97 9.48 2.52 9.99
C LYS A 97 10.51 2.05 11.03
N SER A 98 11.51 2.87 11.38
CA SER A 98 12.61 2.53 12.28
C SER A 98 12.34 2.85 13.75
N CYS A 99 11.43 3.78 14.05
CA CYS A 99 11.04 4.13 15.41
C CYS A 99 10.57 2.91 16.21
N PHE A 100 10.65 3.00 17.55
CA PHE A 100 10.19 1.95 18.48
C PHE A 100 10.76 0.55 18.18
N GLY A 101 12.04 0.50 17.78
CA GLY A 101 12.72 -0.75 17.45
C GLY A 101 12.17 -1.42 16.18
N GLY A 102 11.83 -0.63 15.15
CA GLY A 102 11.30 -1.14 13.89
C GLY A 102 9.78 -1.31 13.83
N LYS A 103 9.07 -1.01 14.93
CA LYS A 103 7.59 -0.99 14.98
C LYS A 103 7.00 0.25 14.31
N GLY A 104 7.81 1.29 14.21
CA GLY A 104 7.58 2.53 13.48
C GLY A 104 6.61 3.48 14.17
N ASP A 105 6.63 4.73 13.72
CA ASP A 105 5.69 5.78 14.13
C ASP A 105 5.59 6.87 13.04
N ARG A 106 4.55 7.68 13.10
CA ARG A 106 4.37 8.82 12.20
C ARG A 106 5.36 9.93 12.55
N PHE A 107 5.95 10.55 11.54
CA PHE A 107 6.73 11.77 11.75
C PHE A 107 5.84 12.90 12.30
N PRO A 108 6.40 13.81 13.11
CA PRO A 108 5.73 15.06 13.48
C PRO A 108 5.29 15.86 12.23
N ALA A 109 4.18 16.61 12.33
CA ALA A 109 3.54 17.26 11.19
C ALA A 109 4.37 18.36 10.50
N ASP A 110 5.38 18.90 11.20
CA ASP A 110 6.37 19.84 10.65
C ASP A 110 7.46 19.15 9.82
N GLN A 111 7.56 17.82 9.89
CA GLN A 111 8.46 16.98 9.08
C GLN A 111 7.74 16.25 7.95
N TRP A 112 6.44 16.50 7.77
CA TRP A 112 5.68 16.00 6.63
C TRP A 112 6.14 16.64 5.33
N SER A 113 6.05 15.89 4.24
CA SER A 113 6.32 16.44 2.91
C SER A 113 5.31 17.53 2.59
N ARG A 114 5.76 18.61 1.96
CA ARG A 114 4.91 19.73 1.52
C ARG A 114 4.87 19.79 0.01
N LEU A 115 3.67 19.75 -0.56
CA LEU A 115 3.44 19.93 -1.98
C LEU A 115 2.75 21.28 -2.18
N VAL A 116 3.30 22.13 -3.04
CA VAL A 116 2.71 23.44 -3.36
C VAL A 116 1.97 23.34 -4.70
N GLY A 117 0.72 23.81 -4.70
CA GLY A 117 -0.18 23.73 -5.83
C GLY A 117 -0.69 22.32 -6.11
N THR A 118 -1.49 22.20 -7.16
CA THR A 118 -2.08 20.93 -7.58
C THR A 118 -1.25 20.29 -8.70
N PRO A 119 -0.71 19.08 -8.51
CA PRO A 119 0.00 18.38 -9.58
C PRO A 119 -0.98 17.92 -10.67
N ASP A 120 -0.48 17.68 -11.87
CA ASP A 120 -1.27 17.12 -12.96
C ASP A 120 -1.66 15.67 -12.64
N VAL A 121 -0.72 14.90 -12.07
CA VAL A 121 -0.88 13.49 -11.72
C VAL A 121 -0.46 13.23 -10.26
N VAL A 122 -1.22 12.39 -9.56
CA VAL A 122 -0.82 11.82 -8.27
C VAL A 122 -0.80 10.30 -8.39
N LEU A 123 0.38 9.70 -8.26
CA LEU A 123 0.54 8.25 -8.13
C LEU A 123 0.34 7.87 -6.67
N PHE A 124 -0.70 7.10 -6.36
CA PHE A 124 -0.94 6.59 -5.00
C PHE A 124 -0.77 5.07 -5.01
N GLU A 125 0.27 4.59 -4.33
CA GLU A 125 0.63 3.17 -4.31
C GLU A 125 0.30 2.48 -2.99
N ALA A 126 -0.12 1.21 -3.09
CA ALA A 126 -0.18 0.30 -1.97
C ALA A 126 -0.11 -1.16 -2.42
N TRP A 127 0.16 -2.06 -1.48
CA TRP A 127 0.15 -3.51 -1.74
C TRP A 127 -1.25 -4.13 -1.70
N CYS A 128 -2.21 -3.48 -1.03
CA CYS A 128 -3.59 -3.94 -0.83
C CYS A 128 -4.61 -3.08 -1.59
N PHE A 129 -4.15 -2.19 -2.46
CA PHE A 129 -5.01 -1.34 -3.28
C PHE A 129 -5.86 -2.17 -4.23
N GLY A 130 -7.15 -1.83 -4.33
CA GLY A 130 -8.14 -2.57 -5.09
C GLY A 130 -8.64 -3.86 -4.44
N PHE A 131 -8.15 -4.23 -3.24
CA PHE A 131 -8.76 -5.32 -2.48
C PHE A 131 -10.18 -4.95 -2.07
N SER A 132 -11.10 -5.90 -2.16
CA SER A 132 -12.51 -5.76 -1.82
C SER A 132 -12.91 -6.94 -0.92
N ALA A 133 -13.91 -6.72 -0.07
CA ALA A 133 -14.44 -7.76 0.79
C ALA A 133 -14.92 -8.97 -0.02
N VAL A 134 -14.68 -10.18 0.52
CA VAL A 134 -15.25 -11.43 0.04
C VAL A 134 -16.30 -11.94 1.02
N ASP A 135 -17.05 -12.98 0.65
CA ASP A 135 -17.97 -13.63 1.58
C ASP A 135 -17.18 -14.18 2.78
N GLU A 136 -17.61 -13.85 4.01
CA GLU A 136 -16.91 -14.29 5.22
C GLU A 136 -16.79 -15.82 5.30
N SER A 137 -17.74 -16.57 4.73
CA SER A 137 -17.72 -18.03 4.70
C SER A 137 -16.60 -18.62 3.83
N GLU A 138 -16.04 -17.83 2.91
CA GLU A 138 -14.89 -18.21 2.08
C GLU A 138 -13.56 -18.02 2.81
N LEU A 139 -13.53 -17.23 3.90
CA LEU A 139 -12.32 -16.92 4.65
C LEU A 139 -11.79 -18.16 5.40
N THR A 140 -10.66 -18.67 4.94
CA THR A 140 -9.94 -19.79 5.56
C THR A 140 -9.08 -19.40 6.76
N ASP A 141 -8.75 -18.11 6.90
CA ASP A 141 -8.05 -17.55 8.06
C ASP A 141 -9.00 -16.59 8.80
N ARG A 142 -9.38 -16.95 10.04
CA ARG A 142 -10.36 -16.17 10.83
C ARG A 142 -9.79 -14.81 11.25
N ASP A 143 -8.47 -14.62 11.25
CA ASP A 143 -7.89 -13.30 11.53
C ASP A 143 -8.19 -12.28 10.42
N LEU A 144 -8.61 -12.73 9.23
CA LEU A 144 -9.05 -11.83 8.16
C LEU A 144 -10.44 -11.23 8.37
N ILE A 145 -11.29 -11.76 9.26
CA ILE A 145 -12.67 -11.27 9.40
C ILE A 145 -12.75 -9.76 9.68
N PRO A 146 -12.04 -9.20 10.69
CA PRO A 146 -12.08 -7.76 10.91
C PRO A 146 -11.45 -6.99 9.75
N ILE A 147 -10.46 -7.56 9.05
CA ILE A 147 -9.82 -6.94 7.89
C ILE A 147 -10.78 -6.90 6.70
N ASN A 148 -11.50 -7.99 6.43
CA ASN A 148 -12.47 -8.14 5.37
C ASN A 148 -13.63 -7.15 5.54
N ALA A 149 -14.12 -6.97 6.76
CA ALA A 149 -15.17 -6.00 7.08
C ALA A 149 -14.76 -4.54 6.76
N LEU A 150 -13.47 -4.21 6.83
CA LEU A 150 -12.95 -2.88 6.47
C LEU A 150 -12.86 -2.64 4.95
N LEU A 151 -12.89 -3.72 4.16
CA LEU A 151 -12.84 -3.70 2.71
C LEU A 151 -14.24 -3.72 2.05
N ASP A 152 -15.28 -3.59 2.86
CA ASP A 152 -16.66 -3.48 2.38
C ASP A 152 -16.85 -2.27 1.45
N GLU A 153 -17.80 -2.35 0.52
CA GLU A 153 -18.05 -1.31 -0.49
C GLU A 153 -18.38 0.07 0.12
N GLY A 154 -18.96 0.10 1.33
CA GLY A 154 -19.22 1.34 2.08
C GLY A 154 -18.05 1.82 2.95
N GLY A 155 -16.98 1.04 3.04
CA GLY A 155 -15.82 1.27 3.90
C GLY A 155 -14.88 2.34 3.38
N ASP A 156 -13.95 2.78 4.24
CA ASP A 156 -13.05 3.89 3.90
C ASP A 156 -12.03 3.52 2.82
N TYR A 157 -11.65 2.24 2.69
CA TYR A 157 -10.80 1.76 1.60
C TYR A 157 -11.52 1.88 0.25
N ALA A 158 -12.79 1.46 0.18
CA ALA A 158 -13.61 1.58 -1.03
C ALA A 158 -13.82 3.07 -1.40
N LYS A 159 -14.07 3.94 -0.42
CA LYS A 159 -14.14 5.40 -0.65
C LYS A 159 -12.84 5.95 -1.22
N LEU A 160 -11.69 5.54 -0.67
CA LEU A 160 -10.39 5.96 -1.19
C LEU A 160 -10.18 5.47 -2.64
N HIS A 161 -10.51 4.20 -2.92
CA HIS A 161 -10.42 3.64 -4.26
C HIS A 161 -11.32 4.38 -5.25
N ALA A 162 -12.51 4.81 -4.85
CA ALA A 162 -13.44 5.57 -5.68
C ALA A 162 -12.92 6.97 -6.07
N MET A 163 -11.90 7.49 -5.38
CA MET A 163 -11.23 8.75 -5.75
C MET A 163 -10.17 8.56 -6.83
N MET A 164 -9.80 7.32 -7.18
CA MET A 164 -8.82 7.04 -8.23
C MET A 164 -9.48 7.15 -9.60
N GLY A 165 -8.88 7.93 -10.51
CA GLY A 165 -9.36 8.10 -11.88
C GLY A 165 -8.78 7.10 -12.87
N ALA A 166 -7.66 6.44 -12.52
CA ALA A 166 -7.04 5.38 -13.29
C ALA A 166 -6.32 4.39 -12.37
N TRP A 167 -6.00 3.21 -12.91
CA TRP A 167 -5.42 2.11 -12.13
C TRP A 167 -4.30 1.40 -12.89
N ILE A 168 -3.23 1.07 -12.18
CA ILE A 168 -2.18 0.14 -12.60
C ILE A 168 -2.16 -1.00 -11.60
N VAL A 169 -2.28 -2.24 -12.09
CA VAL A 169 -2.29 -3.44 -11.24
C VAL A 169 -1.16 -4.37 -11.69
N ILE A 170 -0.18 -4.56 -10.81
CA ILE A 170 0.92 -5.50 -11.04
C ILE A 170 0.47 -6.89 -10.61
N GLN A 171 0.37 -7.79 -11.59
CA GLN A 171 -0.06 -9.16 -11.40
C GLN A 171 1.14 -10.09 -11.24
N ILE A 172 0.99 -11.05 -10.34
CA ILE A 172 1.96 -12.12 -10.09
C ILE A 172 1.24 -13.46 -10.20
N GLU A 173 1.95 -14.48 -10.67
CA GLU A 173 1.38 -15.83 -10.80
C GLU A 173 1.11 -16.44 -9.42
N SER A 174 2.01 -16.24 -8.45
CA SER A 174 1.88 -16.80 -7.11
C SER A 174 2.40 -15.84 -6.04
N PRO A 175 1.62 -15.54 -4.98
CA PRO A 175 2.08 -14.68 -3.89
C PRO A 175 3.27 -15.24 -3.11
N LYS A 176 3.60 -16.54 -3.27
CA LYS A 176 4.79 -17.14 -2.66
C LYS A 176 6.09 -16.45 -3.05
N VAL A 177 6.15 -15.80 -4.22
CA VAL A 177 7.33 -15.06 -4.68
C VAL A 177 7.71 -13.92 -3.71
N VAL A 178 6.76 -13.39 -2.94
CA VAL A 178 6.98 -12.32 -1.96
C VAL A 178 7.98 -12.75 -0.88
N TYR A 179 8.02 -14.03 -0.49
CA TYR A 179 9.05 -14.53 0.44
C TYR A 179 10.45 -14.31 -0.11
N ARG A 180 10.66 -14.70 -1.37
CA ARG A 180 11.95 -14.54 -2.05
C ARG A 180 12.31 -13.08 -2.25
N TRP A 181 11.35 -12.25 -2.66
CA TRP A 181 11.58 -10.81 -2.82
C TRP A 181 11.90 -10.12 -1.50
N ARG A 182 11.28 -10.55 -0.40
CA ARG A 182 11.62 -10.01 0.91
C ARG A 182 13.02 -10.44 1.34
N GLU A 183 13.39 -11.68 1.09
CA GLU A 183 14.74 -12.18 1.40
C GLU A 183 15.81 -11.39 0.65
N GLN A 184 15.61 -11.11 -0.64
CA GLN A 184 16.48 -10.25 -1.43
C GLN A 184 16.64 -8.86 -0.80
N ALA A 185 15.55 -8.25 -0.31
CA ALA A 185 15.60 -6.96 0.36
C ALA A 185 16.39 -7.02 1.69
N GLU A 186 16.20 -8.06 2.50
CA GLU A 186 16.94 -8.23 3.76
C GLU A 186 18.43 -8.51 3.52
N VAL A 187 18.78 -9.27 2.47
CA VAL A 187 20.19 -9.46 2.06
C VAL A 187 20.82 -8.12 1.67
N ALA A 188 20.15 -7.33 0.84
CA ALA A 188 20.66 -6.01 0.45
C ALA A 188 20.83 -5.06 1.66
N LEU A 189 19.93 -5.12 2.65
CA LEU A 189 20.09 -4.34 3.89
C LEU A 189 21.34 -4.76 4.68
N ARG A 190 21.58 -6.07 4.81
CA ARG A 190 22.76 -6.63 5.49
C ARG A 190 24.07 -6.25 4.78
N GLU A 191 24.09 -6.32 3.45
CA GLU A 191 25.25 -5.92 2.63
C GLU A 191 25.57 -4.42 2.78
N ASN A 192 24.55 -3.60 3.00
CA ASN A 192 24.71 -2.16 3.28
C ASN A 192 25.00 -1.84 4.76
N GLY A 193 25.38 -2.85 5.57
CA GLY A 193 25.76 -2.66 6.97
C GLY A 193 24.58 -2.32 7.90
N ARG A 194 23.34 -2.51 7.46
CA ARG A 194 22.14 -2.37 8.29
C ARG A 194 21.79 -3.73 8.90
N GLY A 195 21.16 -3.71 10.07
CA GLY A 195 20.53 -4.92 10.60
C GLY A 195 19.43 -5.42 9.65
N GLY A 196 19.12 -6.72 9.72
CA GLY A 196 18.05 -7.34 8.93
C GLY A 196 17.35 -8.43 9.74
N MET A 197 16.15 -8.81 9.30
CA MET A 197 15.40 -9.89 9.93
C MET A 197 16.13 -11.24 9.77
N SER A 198 16.03 -12.07 10.80
CA SER A 198 16.31 -13.51 10.69
C SER A 198 15.35 -14.19 9.73
N GLU A 199 15.69 -15.39 9.28
CA GLU A 199 14.82 -16.19 8.40
C GLU A 199 13.44 -16.45 9.02
N THR A 200 13.38 -16.69 10.33
CA THR A 200 12.14 -16.91 11.07
C THR A 200 11.31 -15.63 11.15
N GLU A 201 11.92 -14.49 11.45
CA GLU A 201 11.23 -13.20 11.49
C GLU A 201 10.71 -12.78 10.11
N LEU A 202 11.50 -13.02 9.05
CA LEU A 202 11.07 -12.79 7.68
C LEU A 202 9.87 -13.65 7.33
N THR A 203 9.95 -14.94 7.65
CA THR A 203 8.87 -15.89 7.37
C THR A 203 7.58 -15.48 8.10
N ASP A 204 7.68 -15.12 9.38
CA ASP A 204 6.56 -14.61 10.16
C ASP A 204 5.99 -13.33 9.54
N PHE A 205 6.85 -12.34 9.24
CA PHE A 205 6.47 -11.08 8.61
C PHE A 205 5.67 -11.31 7.33
N VAL A 206 6.23 -12.08 6.38
CA VAL A 206 5.58 -12.32 5.09
C VAL A 206 4.30 -13.14 5.24
N SER A 207 4.25 -14.09 6.19
CA SER A 207 3.07 -14.92 6.45
C SER A 207 1.84 -14.14 6.93
N ARG A 208 2.03 -12.90 7.41
CA ARG A 208 0.94 -12.00 7.82
C ARG A 208 0.25 -11.31 6.64
N TYR A 209 0.80 -11.39 5.43
CA TYR A 209 0.20 -10.84 4.21
C TYR A 209 -0.40 -11.94 3.31
N MET A 210 0.06 -13.18 3.46
CA MET A 210 -0.37 -14.31 2.64
C MET A 210 -1.89 -14.59 2.67
N PRO A 211 -2.59 -14.52 3.83
CA PRO A 211 -4.03 -14.73 3.85
C PRO A 211 -4.77 -13.69 2.99
N ALA A 212 -4.38 -12.42 3.08
CA ALA A 212 -4.96 -11.36 2.28
C ALA A 212 -4.72 -11.59 0.78
N TYR A 213 -3.50 -12.00 0.38
CA TYR A 213 -3.24 -12.33 -1.02
C TYR A 213 -4.08 -13.50 -1.53
N ALA A 214 -4.25 -14.55 -0.72
CA ALA A 214 -5.01 -15.74 -1.11
C ALA A 214 -6.49 -15.42 -1.38
N HIS A 215 -7.07 -14.50 -0.61
CA HIS A 215 -8.51 -14.18 -0.69
C HIS A 215 -8.82 -13.00 -1.62
N TYR A 216 -7.96 -11.99 -1.67
CA TYR A 216 -8.29 -10.73 -2.37
C TYR A 216 -7.67 -10.59 -3.76
N LEU A 217 -6.55 -11.27 -4.06
CA LEU A 217 -5.96 -11.21 -5.41
C LEU A 217 -6.86 -11.81 -6.50
N PRO A 218 -7.57 -12.94 -6.29
CA PRO A 218 -8.45 -13.48 -7.33
C PRO A 218 -9.51 -12.47 -7.81
N GLY A 219 -10.13 -11.74 -6.87
CA GLY A 219 -11.08 -10.67 -7.18
C GLY A 219 -10.43 -9.48 -7.87
N LEU A 220 -9.27 -9.01 -7.38
CA LEU A 220 -8.52 -7.89 -7.97
C LEU A 220 -8.07 -8.17 -9.41
N TYR A 221 -7.67 -9.42 -9.69
CA TYR A 221 -7.19 -9.84 -11.01
C TYR A 221 -8.31 -10.23 -11.96
N ALA A 222 -9.53 -10.41 -11.45
CA ALA A 222 -10.70 -10.57 -12.30
C ALA A 222 -11.05 -9.22 -12.95
N ASP A 223 -11.45 -9.28 -14.23
CA ASP A 223 -11.84 -8.13 -15.07
C ASP A 223 -13.22 -7.57 -14.66
N SER A 224 -13.41 -7.34 -13.37
CA SER A 224 -14.71 -7.15 -12.71
C SER A 224 -14.75 -5.97 -11.74
N ALA A 225 -13.64 -5.25 -11.56
CA ALA A 225 -13.51 -4.21 -10.55
C ALA A 225 -14.28 -2.90 -10.85
N GLY A 226 -15.08 -2.85 -11.92
CA GLY A 226 -15.86 -1.66 -12.30
C GLY A 226 -15.04 -0.50 -12.88
N TYR A 227 -13.71 -0.66 -12.98
CA TYR A 227 -12.77 0.19 -13.69
C TYR A 227 -11.98 -0.64 -14.71
N SER A 228 -11.34 0.02 -15.68
CA SER A 228 -10.45 -0.62 -16.68
C SER A 228 -8.99 -0.35 -16.30
N PRO A 229 -8.38 -1.15 -15.40
CA PRO A 229 -6.99 -0.95 -15.01
C PRO A 229 -6.05 -1.40 -16.14
N LEU A 230 -4.84 -0.84 -16.17
CA LEU A 230 -3.73 -1.45 -16.88
C LEU A 230 -3.16 -2.58 -16.01
N TYR A 231 -3.40 -3.82 -16.43
CA TYR A 231 -2.80 -4.99 -15.81
C TYR A 231 -1.41 -5.23 -16.40
N ILE A 232 -0.42 -5.39 -15.53
CA ILE A 232 0.96 -5.74 -15.93
C ILE A 232 1.34 -7.01 -15.18
N GLN A 233 1.37 -8.14 -15.88
CA GLN A 233 1.87 -9.39 -15.31
C GLN A 233 3.39 -9.35 -15.31
N ILE A 234 4.00 -9.68 -14.16
CA ILE A 234 5.45 -9.80 -14.03
C ILE A 234 5.85 -11.23 -13.67
N ASP A 235 7.04 -11.62 -14.11
CA ASP A 235 7.69 -12.84 -13.65
C ASP A 235 8.30 -12.66 -12.26
N ASP A 236 8.82 -13.77 -11.79
CA ASP A 236 9.55 -13.92 -10.56
C ASP A 236 10.76 -12.97 -10.43
N ASN A 237 11.38 -12.57 -11.54
CA ASN A 237 12.50 -11.63 -11.62
C ASN A 237 12.04 -10.18 -11.82
N ARG A 238 10.73 -9.91 -11.76
CA ARG A 238 10.08 -8.61 -11.99
C ARG A 238 10.15 -8.14 -13.45
N ASN A 239 10.39 -9.03 -14.40
CA ASN A 239 10.29 -8.71 -15.81
C ASN A 239 8.81 -8.70 -16.25
N PRO A 240 8.37 -7.72 -17.05
CA PRO A 240 7.01 -7.71 -17.60
C PRO A 240 6.83 -8.89 -18.59
N LEU A 241 5.75 -9.63 -18.43
CA LEU A 241 5.34 -10.75 -19.28
C LEU A 241 4.22 -10.35 -20.24
N GLN A 242 3.19 -9.69 -19.72
CA GLN A 242 2.01 -9.28 -20.46
C GLN A 242 1.46 -7.96 -19.92
N MET A 243 0.87 -7.16 -20.81
CA MET A 243 0.09 -5.98 -20.47
C MET A 243 -1.31 -6.13 -21.06
N LYS A 244 -2.36 -5.89 -20.28
CA LYS A 244 -3.77 -5.93 -20.72
C LYS A 244 -4.52 -4.71 -20.18
#